data_AF-T0Y5Y9-F1
#
_entry.id   AF-T0Y5Y9-F1
#
_cell.length_a   1.000
_cell.length_b   1.000
_cell.length_c   1.000
_cell.angle_alpha   90.00
_cell.angle_beta   90.00
_cell.angle_gamma   90.00
#
_symmetry.space_group_name_H-M   'P 1'
#
loop_
_entity.id
_entity.type
_entity.pdbx_description
1 polymer ?
#
loop_
_entity_poly.entity_id
_entity_poly.type
_entity_poly.pdbx_seq_one_letter_code
_entity_poly.pdbx_strand_id
1 'polypeptide(L)'
;MPEPEFSWRPFLAIVVVVILLVGAGIYALSVTVNKPVPAPGNPTVVEGDNVSVNYIGTFGSGINEGKVFDTSLLSVARNNATYPKALSFGFRGVSGYVPLDAHVGPQSYTPFTSLITGFWQALIGMREGQTKVVTIPPALAYGPANQSLIQTLPLVQELPMLYTYTPAAFGT
;
A
#
# COMPACT_ATOMS: atom_id res chain seq x y z
N MET A 1 -66.64 5.64 -67.57
CA MET A 1 -66.30 5.44 -66.15
C MET A 1 -64.88 5.96 -65.97
N PRO A 2 -64.59 6.90 -65.06
CA PRO A 2 -63.22 7.35 -64.84
C PRO A 2 -62.45 6.29 -64.05
N GLU A 3 -61.24 5.94 -64.51
CA GLU A 3 -60.32 5.03 -63.83
C GLU A 3 -59.80 5.67 -62.52
N PRO A 4 -59.67 4.91 -61.41
CA PRO A 4 -59.15 5.47 -60.18
C PRO A 4 -57.65 5.76 -60.32
N GLU A 5 -57.30 7.05 -60.32
CA GLU A 5 -55.92 7.53 -60.35
C GLU A 5 -55.21 7.24 -59.02
N PHE A 6 -54.42 6.16 -59.01
CA PHE A 6 -53.61 5.75 -57.87
C PHE A 6 -52.57 6.83 -57.52
N SER A 7 -52.83 7.61 -56.47
CA SER A 7 -51.92 8.66 -56.03
C SER A 7 -50.77 8.05 -55.21
N TRP A 8 -49.54 8.18 -55.72
CA TRP A 8 -48.31 7.65 -55.08
C TRP A 8 -47.86 8.44 -53.84
N ARG A 9 -48.41 9.64 -53.66
CA ARG A 9 -48.04 10.61 -52.62
C ARG A 9 -48.18 10.08 -51.18
N PRO A 10 -49.30 9.44 -50.77
CA PRO A 10 -49.41 8.82 -49.44
C PRO A 10 -48.43 7.66 -49.24
N PHE A 11 -48.16 6.86 -50.28
CA PHE A 11 -47.25 5.73 -50.19
C PHE A 11 -45.80 6.17 -49.98
N LEU A 12 -45.36 7.19 -50.71
CA LEU A 12 -44.04 7.82 -50.52
C LEU A 12 -43.89 8.44 -49.13
N ALA A 13 -44.94 9.09 -48.61
CA ALA A 13 -44.92 9.66 -47.26
C ALA A 13 -44.75 8.59 -46.17
N ILE A 14 -45.43 7.45 -46.30
CA ILE A 14 -45.31 6.32 -45.37
C ILE A 14 -43.89 5.73 -45.42
N VAL A 15 -43.31 5.57 -46.60
CA VAL A 15 -41.95 5.05 -46.76
C VAL A 15 -40.92 5.97 -46.12
N VAL A 16 -41.04 7.29 -46.28
CA VAL A 16 -40.13 8.27 -45.64
C VAL A 16 -40.24 8.22 -44.12
N VAL A 17 -41.45 8.09 -43.56
CA VAL A 17 -41.66 7.97 -42.11
C VAL A 17 -41.03 6.69 -41.57
N VAL A 18 -41.18 5.56 -42.27
CA VAL A 18 -40.55 4.28 -41.87
C VAL A 18 -39.03 4.39 -41.89
N ILE A 19 -38.44 5.02 -42.91
CA ILE A 19 -36.99 5.23 -42.99
C ILE A 19 -36.48 6.09 -41.83
N LEU A 20 -37.21 7.16 -41.47
CA LEU A 20 -36.85 8.01 -40.33
C LEU A 20 -36.93 7.26 -39.00
N LEU A 21 -37.95 6.42 -38.80
CA LEU A 21 -38.09 5.60 -37.59
C LEU A 21 -36.99 4.54 -37.47
N VAL A 22 -36.63 3.89 -38.58
CA VAL A 22 -35.52 2.93 -38.62
C VAL A 22 -34.19 3.63 -38.36
N GLY A 23 -33.96 4.80 -38.97
CA GLY A 23 -32.76 5.61 -38.74
C GLY A 23 -32.62 6.07 -37.29
N ALA A 24 -33.72 6.54 -36.68
CA ALA A 24 -33.76 6.91 -35.27
C ALA A 24 -33.51 5.70 -34.34
N GLY A 25 -34.04 4.53 -34.70
CA GLY A 25 -33.81 3.28 -33.98
C GLY A 25 -32.34 2.83 -34.02
N ILE A 26 -31.73 2.85 -35.20
CA ILE A 26 -30.29 2.54 -35.38
C ILE A 26 -29.43 3.54 -34.61
N TYR A 27 -29.76 4.83 -34.67
CA TYR A 27 -29.05 5.86 -33.93
C TYR A 27 -29.15 5.64 -32.40
N ALA A 28 -30.35 5.38 -31.88
CA ALA A 28 -30.55 5.09 -30.46
C ALA A 28 -29.83 3.81 -29.99
N LEU A 29 -29.77 2.79 -30.85
CA LEU A 29 -28.98 1.57 -30.59
C LEU A 29 -27.48 1.88 -30.55
N SER A 30 -26.98 2.68 -31.50
CA SER A 30 -25.56 3.05 -31.55
C SER A 30 -25.12 3.82 -30.31
N VAL A 31 -25.98 4.70 -29.77
CA VAL A 31 -25.69 5.48 -28.54
C VAL A 31 -25.71 4.60 -27.29
N THR A 32 -26.51 3.54 -27.26
CA THR A 32 -26.55 2.62 -26.11
C THR A 32 -25.42 1.60 -26.12
N VAL A 33 -24.98 1.13 -27.30
CA VAL A 33 -23.88 0.18 -27.46
C VAL A 33 -22.51 0.84 -27.33
N ASN A 34 -22.34 2.09 -27.79
CA ASN A 34 -21.06 2.80 -27.77
C ASN A 34 -20.86 3.66 -26.51
N LYS A 35 -21.52 3.34 -25.38
CA LYS A 35 -21.18 4.00 -24.12
C LYS A 35 -19.74 3.67 -23.78
N PRO A 36 -18.82 4.65 -23.66
CA PRO A 36 -17.49 4.38 -23.18
C PRO A 36 -17.63 3.77 -21.79
N VAL A 37 -17.26 2.49 -21.65
CA VAL A 37 -17.12 1.85 -20.36
C VAL A 37 -16.12 2.71 -19.58
N PRO A 38 -16.47 3.22 -18.38
CA PRO A 38 -15.50 3.92 -17.56
C PRO A 38 -14.30 2.99 -17.40
N ALA A 39 -13.12 3.43 -17.84
CA ALA A 39 -11.91 2.67 -17.64
C ALA A 39 -11.85 2.27 -16.15
N PRO A 40 -11.59 0.99 -15.81
CA PRO A 40 -11.37 0.61 -14.43
C PRO A 40 -10.28 1.55 -13.90
N GLY A 41 -10.59 2.34 -12.87
CA GLY A 41 -9.57 3.17 -12.23
C GLY A 41 -8.42 2.27 -11.76
N ASN A 42 -7.18 2.77 -11.79
CA ASN A 42 -6.01 1.99 -11.36
C ASN A 42 -6.30 1.26 -10.04
N PRO A 43 -5.94 -0.03 -9.90
CA PRO A 43 -6.24 -0.78 -8.70
C PRO A 43 -5.69 -0.06 -7.46
N THR A 44 -6.53 0.07 -6.45
CA THR A 44 -6.17 0.60 -5.14
C THR A 44 -5.97 -0.55 -4.19
N VAL A 45 -4.98 -0.43 -3.32
CA VAL A 45 -4.69 -1.43 -2.29
C VAL A 45 -5.88 -1.58 -1.34
N VAL A 46 -6.26 -2.83 -1.07
CA VAL A 46 -7.29 -3.20 -0.08
C VAL A 46 -6.73 -4.18 0.96
N GLU A 47 -7.46 -4.38 2.05
CA GLU A 47 -7.10 -5.38 3.07
C GLU A 47 -7.13 -6.79 2.47
N GLY A 48 -6.10 -7.58 2.76
CA GLY A 48 -5.84 -8.91 2.20
C GLY A 48 -4.83 -8.92 1.06
N ASP A 49 -4.52 -7.77 0.46
CA ASP A 49 -3.56 -7.67 -0.64
C ASP A 49 -2.14 -7.98 -0.18
N ASN A 50 -1.32 -8.43 -1.14
CA ASN A 50 0.12 -8.50 -0.98
C ASN A 50 0.76 -7.50 -1.94
N VAL A 51 1.59 -6.61 -1.40
CA VAL A 51 2.16 -5.49 -2.14
C VAL A 51 3.67 -5.46 -1.98
N SER A 52 4.37 -4.97 -3.00
CA SER A 52 5.79 -4.67 -2.90
C SER A 52 5.98 -3.18 -2.69
N VAL A 53 6.58 -2.77 -1.57
CA VAL A 53 6.65 -1.36 -1.17
C VAL A 53 8.08 -0.92 -0.85
N ASN A 54 8.43 0.28 -1.32
CA ASN A 54 9.61 0.97 -0.84
C ASN A 54 9.26 1.88 0.33
N TYR A 55 10.09 1.88 1.38
CA TYR A 55 9.80 2.63 2.60
C TYR A 55 11.05 3.25 3.23
N ILE A 56 10.80 4.28 4.04
CA ILE A 56 11.78 4.91 4.94
C ILE A 56 11.09 5.05 6.30
N GLY A 57 11.61 4.34 7.32
CA GLY A 57 11.15 4.43 8.69
C GLY A 57 12.00 5.40 9.49
N THR A 58 11.38 6.42 10.09
CA THR A 58 12.05 7.42 10.93
C THR A 58 11.45 7.48 12.32
N PHE A 59 12.29 7.64 13.35
CA PHE A 59 11.85 8.08 14.67
C PHE A 59 11.96 9.61 14.79
N GLY A 60 10.96 10.27 15.36
CA GLY A 60 10.90 11.74 15.52
C GLY A 60 9.96 12.43 14.54
N SER A 61 10.17 13.74 14.31
CA SER A 61 9.29 14.62 13.50
C SER A 61 9.40 14.39 11.98
N GLY A 62 9.28 13.13 11.53
CA GLY A 62 9.24 12.77 10.10
C GLY A 62 10.59 12.82 9.38
N ILE A 63 10.57 12.92 8.05
CA ILE A 63 11.76 12.77 7.20
C ILE A 63 12.80 13.90 7.31
N ASN A 64 12.40 15.08 7.80
CA ASN A 64 13.27 16.27 7.83
C ASN A 64 14.12 16.34 9.11
N GLU A 65 13.56 15.88 10.23
CA GLU A 65 14.18 16.02 11.55
C GLU A 65 14.35 14.66 12.25
N GLY A 66 13.66 13.63 11.77
CA GLY A 66 13.72 12.29 12.31
C GLY A 66 14.99 11.53 11.91
N LYS A 67 15.30 10.50 12.69
CA LYS A 67 16.42 9.60 12.42
C LYS A 67 15.90 8.33 11.77
N VAL A 68 16.48 7.95 10.63
CA VAL A 68 16.12 6.71 9.92
C VAL A 68 16.57 5.51 10.75
N PHE A 69 15.62 4.66 11.12
CA PHE A 69 15.89 3.40 11.82
C PHE A 69 15.82 2.19 10.90
N ASP A 70 15.10 2.29 9.77
CA ASP A 70 15.01 1.24 8.75
C ASP A 70 14.60 1.81 7.39
N THR A 71 14.95 1.12 6.29
CA THR A 71 14.57 1.50 4.92
C THR A 71 14.81 0.35 3.94
N SER A 72 14.03 0.29 2.86
CA SER A 72 14.28 -0.60 1.71
C SER A 72 15.26 0.01 0.68
N LEU A 73 15.65 1.28 0.82
CA LEU A 73 16.38 2.03 -0.21
C LEU A 73 17.87 2.15 0.12
N LEU A 74 18.72 1.61 -0.77
CA LEU A 74 20.18 1.69 -0.61
C LEU A 74 20.71 3.13 -0.60
N SER A 75 20.09 4.01 -1.41
CA SER A 75 20.45 5.43 -1.50
C SER A 75 20.26 6.14 -0.16
N VAL A 76 19.16 5.84 0.54
CA VAL A 76 18.86 6.36 1.88
C VAL A 76 19.81 5.75 2.91
N ALA A 77 20.05 4.45 2.82
CA ALA A 77 20.93 3.74 3.75
C ALA A 77 22.37 4.29 3.77
N ARG A 78 22.94 4.58 2.60
CA ARG A 78 24.32 5.11 2.47
C ARG A 78 24.44 6.59 2.81
N ASN A 79 23.39 7.37 2.63
CA ASN A 79 23.45 8.81 2.81
C ASN A 79 23.11 9.19 4.27
N ASN A 80 24.13 9.32 5.12
CA ASN A 80 23.95 9.77 6.50
C ASN A 80 23.83 11.30 6.63
N ALA A 81 24.26 12.06 5.63
CA ALA A 81 24.21 13.52 5.67
C ALA A 81 22.77 14.04 5.50
N THR A 82 22.03 13.50 4.53
CA THR A 82 20.63 13.86 4.30
C THR A 82 19.67 13.04 5.15
N TYR A 83 20.04 11.79 5.47
CA TYR A 83 19.20 10.90 6.26
C TYR A 83 19.96 10.42 7.51
N PRO A 84 20.00 11.22 8.58
CA PRO A 84 20.67 10.83 9.82
C PRO A 84 20.14 9.49 10.34
N LYS A 85 21.03 8.58 10.73
CA LYS A 85 20.64 7.25 11.22
C LYS A 85 20.34 7.23 12.72
N ALA A 86 19.36 6.42 13.11
CA ALA A 86 19.07 6.11 14.50
C ALA A 86 20.12 5.12 15.03
N LEU A 87 20.28 5.05 16.36
CA LEU A 87 21.21 4.11 17.00
C LEU A 87 20.91 2.64 16.66
N SER A 88 19.64 2.32 16.38
CA SER A 88 19.19 0.97 15.99
C SER A 88 19.44 0.62 14.53
N PHE A 89 19.91 1.56 13.71
CA PHE A 89 20.10 1.32 12.27
C PHE A 89 21.36 0.48 12.03
N GLY A 90 21.19 -0.67 11.38
CA GLY A 90 22.29 -1.52 10.90
C GLY A 90 22.39 -1.49 9.38
N PHE A 91 23.61 -1.27 8.84
CA PHE A 91 23.83 -1.39 7.40
C PHE A 91 23.88 -2.86 6.98
N ARG A 92 23.04 -3.25 6.02
CA ARG A 92 22.84 -4.67 5.62
C ARG A 92 23.69 -5.10 4.41
N GLY A 93 24.63 -4.28 3.97
CA GLY A 93 25.36 -4.52 2.73
C GLY A 93 24.61 -4.03 1.49
N VAL A 94 25.30 -3.97 0.35
CA VAL A 94 24.78 -3.33 -0.87
C VAL A 94 23.55 -4.05 -1.45
N SER A 95 23.48 -5.37 -1.29
CA SER A 95 22.38 -6.21 -1.75
C SER A 95 21.21 -6.29 -0.77
N GLY A 96 21.34 -5.75 0.45
CA GLY A 96 20.34 -5.88 1.53
C GLY A 96 19.19 -4.87 1.51
N TYR A 97 18.98 -4.19 0.37
CA TYR A 97 18.04 -3.08 0.20
C TYR A 97 17.21 -3.30 -1.06
N VAL A 98 16.15 -4.10 -0.89
CA VAL A 98 15.16 -4.45 -1.92
C VAL A 98 13.76 -4.05 -1.44
N PRO A 99 12.79 -3.83 -2.35
CA PRO A 99 11.40 -3.59 -1.97
C PRO A 99 10.89 -4.65 -0.99
N LEU A 100 10.03 -4.20 -0.06
CA LEU A 100 9.46 -5.07 0.95
C LEU A 100 8.18 -5.70 0.40
N ASP A 101 8.17 -7.03 0.30
CA ASP A 101 6.96 -7.78 0.01
C ASP A 101 6.15 -7.95 1.31
N ALA A 102 5.07 -7.18 1.40
CA ALA A 102 4.28 -6.97 2.60
C ALA A 102 2.83 -7.44 2.42
N HIS A 103 2.28 -8.03 3.49
CA HIS A 103 0.87 -8.33 3.59
C HIS A 103 0.10 -7.13 4.14
N VAL A 104 -0.99 -6.74 3.47
CA VAL A 104 -1.85 -5.63 3.89
C VAL A 104 -2.97 -6.17 4.76
N GLY A 105 -2.74 -6.24 6.06
CA GLY A 105 -3.76 -6.69 7.01
C GLY A 105 -3.17 -7.11 8.34
N PRO A 106 -4.02 -7.61 9.25
CA PRO A 106 -3.58 -8.23 10.49
C PRO A 106 -2.57 -9.35 10.27
N GLN A 107 -1.78 -9.67 11.29
CA GLN A 107 -0.83 -10.77 11.23
C GLN A 107 -1.53 -12.06 10.81
N SER A 108 -1.04 -12.64 9.72
CA SER A 108 -1.58 -13.84 9.11
C SER A 108 -0.44 -14.75 8.67
N TYR A 109 -0.69 -16.06 8.63
CA TYR A 109 0.27 -17.04 8.14
C TYR A 109 0.41 -16.91 6.62
N THR A 110 1.28 -16.02 6.19
CA THR A 110 1.60 -15.76 4.78
C THR A 110 3.11 -15.76 4.59
N PRO A 111 3.63 -16.03 3.38
CA PRO A 111 5.05 -15.87 3.08
C PRO A 111 5.48 -14.39 3.03
N PHE A 112 4.53 -13.45 3.15
CA PHE A 112 4.75 -12.02 3.10
C PHE A 112 5.01 -11.42 4.49
N THR A 113 5.71 -10.30 4.53
CA THR A 113 6.07 -9.65 5.80
C THR A 113 4.82 -9.04 6.44
N SER A 114 4.58 -9.38 7.71
CA SER A 114 3.56 -8.71 8.54
C SER A 114 4.06 -7.35 8.98
N LEU A 115 3.23 -6.31 8.84
CA LEU A 115 3.58 -4.94 9.17
C LEU A 115 3.01 -4.51 10.52
N ILE A 116 3.60 -3.47 11.13
CA ILE A 116 2.97 -2.77 12.25
C ILE A 116 1.59 -2.23 11.83
N THR A 117 0.65 -2.16 12.77
CA THR A 117 -0.76 -1.86 12.49
C THR A 117 -0.95 -0.59 11.68
N GLY A 118 -0.30 0.50 12.08
CA GLY A 118 -0.44 1.78 11.39
C GLY A 118 0.17 1.80 9.99
N PHE A 119 1.11 0.90 9.67
CA PHE A 119 1.75 0.87 8.36
C PHE A 119 0.85 0.18 7.34
N TRP A 120 0.33 -1.03 7.60
CA TRP A 120 -0.59 -1.66 6.64
C TRP A 120 -1.90 -0.86 6.48
N GLN A 121 -2.42 -0.25 7.55
CA GLN A 121 -3.58 0.64 7.47
C GLN A 121 -3.32 1.87 6.59
N ALA A 122 -2.09 2.40 6.60
CA ALA A 122 -1.73 3.54 5.78
C ALA A 122 -1.66 3.23 4.27
N LEU A 123 -1.40 1.95 3.92
CA LEU A 123 -1.34 1.46 2.55
C LEU A 123 -2.72 1.32 1.90
N ILE A 124 -3.78 1.10 2.68
CA ILE A 124 -5.14 0.97 2.15
C ILE A 124 -5.54 2.23 1.38
N GLY A 125 -6.08 2.02 0.17
CA GLY A 125 -6.48 3.07 -0.75
C GLY A 125 -5.33 3.70 -1.53
N MET A 126 -4.07 3.31 -1.29
CA MET A 126 -2.96 3.75 -2.12
C MET A 126 -3.03 3.13 -3.51
N ARG A 127 -2.52 3.87 -4.49
CA ARG A 127 -2.33 3.38 -5.87
C ARG A 127 -0.88 3.01 -6.09
N GLU A 128 -0.64 2.14 -7.07
CA GLU A 128 0.71 1.83 -7.51
C GLU A 128 1.48 3.10 -7.90
N GLY A 129 2.74 3.20 -7.45
CA GLY A 129 3.60 4.37 -7.66
C GLY A 129 3.32 5.57 -6.74
N GLN A 130 2.26 5.53 -5.92
CA GLN A 130 1.98 6.61 -4.98
C GLN A 130 2.98 6.63 -3.82
N THR A 131 3.42 7.83 -3.43
CA THR A 131 4.18 8.05 -2.20
C THR A 131 3.31 8.75 -1.17
N LYS A 132 3.39 8.32 0.10
CA LYS A 132 2.64 8.88 1.21
C LYS A 132 3.53 8.96 2.45
N VAL A 133 3.47 10.08 3.15
CA VAL A 133 4.09 10.24 4.47
C VAL A 133 3.01 10.09 5.52
N VAL A 134 3.24 9.23 6.50
CA VAL A 134 2.31 9.00 7.61
C VAL A 134 3.04 9.07 8.94
N THR A 135 2.39 9.70 9.92
CA THR A 135 2.84 9.71 11.30
C THR A 135 2.05 8.66 12.06
N ILE A 136 2.74 7.62 12.53
CA ILE A 136 2.11 6.50 13.23
C ILE A 136 2.32 6.68 14.75
N PRO A 137 1.26 6.78 15.56
CA PRO A 137 1.40 6.89 17.01
C PRO A 137 1.95 5.57 17.59
N PRO A 138 2.62 5.60 18.76
CA PRO A 138 3.21 4.41 19.37
C PRO A 138 2.23 3.23 19.51
N ALA A 139 0.97 3.50 19.85
CA ALA A 139 -0.08 2.49 19.98
C ALA A 139 -0.36 1.68 18.70
N LEU A 140 -0.06 2.23 17.51
CA LEU A 140 -0.21 1.55 16.22
C LEU A 140 1.15 1.13 15.63
N ALA A 141 2.25 1.39 16.35
CA ALA A 141 3.61 1.02 15.97
C ALA A 141 4.16 -0.05 16.94
N TYR A 142 5.21 0.29 17.69
CA TYR A 142 5.92 -0.63 18.59
C TYR A 142 5.42 -0.58 20.05
N GLY A 143 4.32 0.13 20.30
CA GLY A 143 3.76 0.35 21.64
C GLY A 143 4.43 1.50 22.41
N PRO A 144 3.80 1.95 23.52
CA PRO A 144 4.42 2.90 24.44
C PRO A 144 5.63 2.29 25.14
N ALA A 145 6.55 3.14 25.59
CA ALA A 145 7.69 2.68 26.39
C ALA A 145 7.19 2.01 27.68
N ASN A 146 7.62 0.77 27.90
CA ASN A 146 7.31 0.05 29.13
C ASN A 146 8.28 0.51 30.24
N GLN A 147 7.75 1.25 31.22
CA GLN A 147 8.56 1.79 32.31
C GLN A 147 9.26 0.71 33.14
N SER A 148 8.68 -0.49 33.25
CA SER A 148 9.28 -1.61 33.97
C SER A 148 10.50 -2.19 33.26
N LEU A 149 10.72 -1.89 31.98
CA LEU A 149 11.92 -2.28 31.24
C LEU A 149 13.05 -1.26 31.35
N ILE A 150 12.82 -0.10 31.97
CA ILE A 150 13.84 0.92 32.20
C ILE A 150 14.65 0.53 33.43
N GLN A 151 15.94 0.26 33.22
CA GLN A 151 16.85 -0.18 34.28
C GLN A 151 17.97 0.84 34.47
N THR A 152 18.34 1.06 35.72
CA THR A 152 19.55 1.82 36.07
C THR A 152 20.67 0.83 36.31
N LEU A 153 21.67 0.85 35.44
CA LEU A 153 22.86 0.01 35.57
C LEU A 153 24.02 0.83 36.14
N PRO A 154 24.86 0.26 37.01
CA PRO A 154 26.06 0.94 37.48
C PRO A 154 27.04 1.14 36.31
N LEU A 155 27.79 2.25 36.34
CA LEU A 155 28.81 2.55 35.32
C LEU A 155 29.96 1.53 35.32
N VAL A 156 30.21 0.88 36.45
CA VAL A 156 31.23 -0.14 36.63
C VAL A 156 30.55 -1.42 37.07
N GLN A 157 30.80 -2.50 36.33
CA GLN A 157 30.32 -3.84 36.66
C GLN A 157 31.52 -4.72 36.98
N GLU A 158 31.60 -5.22 38.21
CA GLU A 158 32.60 -6.19 38.61
C GLU A 158 32.08 -7.60 38.24
N LEU A 159 32.72 -8.22 37.24
CA LEU A 159 32.44 -9.61 36.87
C LEU A 159 33.47 -10.51 37.56
N PRO A 160 33.05 -11.57 38.29
CA PRO A 160 33.99 -12.50 38.88
C PRO A 160 34.77 -13.22 37.76
N MET A 161 36.09 -13.30 37.90
CA MET A 161 36.94 -14.00 36.92
C MET A 161 36.80 -15.53 36.96
N LEU A 162 36.19 -16.08 38.02
CA LEU A 162 36.00 -17.52 38.20
C LEU A 162 34.58 -17.79 38.68
N TYR A 163 33.90 -18.72 38.01
CA TYR A 163 32.64 -19.30 38.46
C TYR A 163 32.90 -20.76 38.86
N THR A 164 32.77 -21.06 40.16
CA THR A 164 32.82 -22.44 40.65
C THR A 164 31.40 -22.98 40.70
N TYR A 165 31.05 -23.87 39.77
CA TYR A 165 29.79 -24.60 39.83
C TYR A 165 29.97 -25.86 40.66
N THR A 166 29.19 -26.00 41.74
CA THR A 166 29.15 -27.23 42.53
C THR A 166 28.13 -28.21 41.91
N PRO A 167 28.33 -29.53 42.04
CA PRO A 167 27.40 -30.53 41.49
C PRO A 167 25.95 -30.36 41.99
N ALA A 168 25.75 -29.78 43.19
CA ALA A 168 24.43 -29.49 43.75
C ALA A 168 23.65 -28.38 43.00
N ALA A 169 24.33 -27.57 42.17
CA ALA A 169 23.69 -26.50 41.38
C ALA A 169 23.03 -27.03 40.10
N PHE A 170 23.33 -28.26 39.70
CA PHE A 170 22.63 -28.95 38.62
C PHE A 170 21.61 -29.88 39.27
N GLY A 171 20.40 -29.36 39.53
CA GLY A 171 19.27 -30.16 39.96
C GLY A 171 18.97 -31.25 38.92
N THR A 172 18.63 -32.44 39.40
CA THR A 172 18.19 -33.61 38.59
C THR A 172 16.96 -33.31 37.75
#